data_AF-A0A529Z630-F1
#
_entry.id   AF-A0A529Z630-F1
#
_cell.length_a   1.000
_cell.length_b   1.000
_cell.length_c   1.000
_cell.angle_alpha   90.00
_cell.angle_beta   90.00
_cell.angle_gamma   90.00
#
_symmetry.space_group_name_H-M   'P 1'
#
loop_
_entity.id
_entity.type
_entity.pdbx_description
1 polymer ?
#
loop_
_entity_poly.entity_id
_entity_poly.type
_entity_poly.pdbx_seq_one_letter_code
_entity_poly.pdbx_strand_id
1 'polypeptide(L)' 'PYPSSPSYRELWGEPDDLAWERAHEHYLASFRSFSDIQDQRPHALAELESSCCNH' A
#
# COMPACT_ATOMS: atom_id res chain seq x y z
N PRO A 1 -6.90 4.93 1.12
CA PRO A 1 -7.35 5.62 -0.11
C PRO A 1 -6.62 5.03 -1.32
N TYR A 2 -7.31 4.77 -2.43
CA TYR A 2 -6.69 4.17 -3.64
C TYR A 2 -6.32 5.26 -4.67
N PRO A 3 -5.26 5.09 -5.47
CA PRO A 3 -4.75 6.13 -6.38
C PRO A 3 -5.79 6.81 -7.29
N SER A 4 -6.77 6.06 -7.78
CA SER A 4 -7.81 6.60 -8.67
C SER A 4 -8.99 7.25 -7.94
N SER A 5 -9.02 7.25 -6.61
CA SER A 5 -10.11 7.83 -5.82
C SER A 5 -9.96 9.35 -5.62
N PRO A 6 -11.05 10.13 -5.54
CA PRO A 6 -10.97 11.56 -5.25
C PRO A 6 -10.23 11.86 -3.94
N SER A 7 -10.44 11.03 -2.92
CA SER A 7 -9.79 11.18 -1.61
C SER A 7 -8.27 11.00 -1.65
N TYR A 8 -7.75 10.26 -2.64
CA TYR A 8 -6.30 10.20 -2.85
C TYR A 8 -5.77 11.55 -3.35
N ARG A 9 -6.45 12.15 -4.32
CA ARG A 9 -6.10 13.47 -4.85
C ARG A 9 -6.18 14.57 -3.80
N GLU A 10 -7.14 14.47 -2.89
CA GLU A 10 -7.26 15.39 -1.75
C GLU A 10 -6.10 15.27 -0.75
N LEU A 11 -5.55 14.07 -0.56
CA LEU A 11 -4.47 13.80 0.40
C LEU A 11 -3.06 14.00 -0.19
N TRP A 12 -2.86 13.64 -1.47
CA TRP A 12 -1.54 13.56 -2.09
C TRP A 12 -1.45 14.20 -3.48
N GLY A 13 -2.56 14.64 -4.08
CA GLY A 13 -2.57 15.21 -5.43
C GLY A 13 -2.65 14.17 -6.55
N GLU A 14 -2.13 14.50 -7.73
CA GLU A 14 -2.18 13.58 -8.87
C GLU A 14 -1.38 12.31 -8.59
N PRO A 15 -1.91 11.12 -8.98
CA PRO A 15 -1.18 9.87 -8.82
C PRO A 15 0.06 9.86 -9.73
N ASP A 16 1.20 9.59 -9.12
CA ASP A 16 2.49 9.30 -9.76
C ASP A 16 2.71 7.78 -9.87
N ASP A 17 3.86 7.38 -10.42
CA ASP A 17 4.22 5.96 -10.57
C ASP A 17 4.28 5.23 -9.21
N LEU A 18 4.56 5.95 -8.11
CA LEU A 18 4.62 5.43 -6.75
C LEU A 18 3.29 5.54 -5.98
N ALA A 19 2.20 5.86 -6.68
CA ALA A 19 0.94 6.17 -6.02
C ALA A 19 0.37 4.97 -5.26
N TRP A 20 0.60 3.75 -5.78
CA TRP A 20 0.13 2.51 -5.19
C TRP A 20 0.88 2.17 -3.91
N GLU A 21 2.19 2.35 -3.90
CA GLU A 21 3.08 2.12 -2.77
C GLU A 21 2.71 3.04 -1.63
N ARG A 22 2.50 4.33 -1.93
CA ARG A 22 2.04 5.33 -0.95
C ARG A 22 0.66 5.01 -0.40
N ALA A 23 -0.30 4.67 -1.26
CA ALA A 23 -1.65 4.29 -0.86
C ALA A 23 -1.63 3.06 0.07
N HIS A 24 -0.82 2.07 -0.28
CA HIS A 24 -0.70 0.81 0.45
C HIS A 24 0.01 1.01 1.79
N GLU A 25 1.10 1.77 1.83
CA GLU A 25 1.79 2.12 3.07
C GLU A 25 0.85 2.85 4.04
N HIS A 26 0.07 3.81 3.54
CA HIS A 26 -0.93 4.50 4.35
C HIS A 26 -2.03 3.57 4.85
N TYR A 27 -2.43 2.57 4.06
CA TYR A 27 -3.35 1.53 4.48
C TYR A 27 -2.75 0.68 5.62
N LEU A 28 -1.52 0.17 5.46
CA LEU A 28 -0.84 -0.61 6.51
C LEU A 28 -0.65 0.19 7.81
N ALA A 29 -0.35 1.49 7.71
CA ALA A 29 -0.21 2.36 8.87
C ALA A 29 -1.53 2.62 9.61
N SER A 30 -2.64 2.73 8.86
CA SER A 30 -3.97 2.99 9.39
C SER A 30 -4.64 1.74 9.97
N PHE A 31 -4.38 0.58 9.37
CA PHE A 31 -4.95 -0.71 9.79
C PHE A 31 -3.91 -1.48 10.63
N ARG A 32 -3.94 -1.26 11.95
CA ARG A 32 -3.05 -1.97 12.89
C ARG A 32 -3.57 -3.34 13.32
N SER A 33 -4.88 -3.58 13.16
CA SER A 33 -5.53 -4.85 13.50
C SER A 33 -5.91 -5.56 12.20
N PHE A 34 -5.13 -6.59 11.87
CA PHE A 34 -5.45 -7.51 10.79
C PHE A 34 -6.29 -8.66 11.35
N SER A 35 -7.04 -9.34 10.47
CA SER A 35 -7.85 -10.49 10.87
C SER A 35 -6.94 -11.63 11.33
N ASP A 36 -7.39 -12.43 12.30
CA ASP A 36 -6.69 -13.63 12.80
C ASP A 36 -6.45 -14.70 11.71
N ILE A 37 -7.22 -14.63 10.61
CA ILE A 37 -7.02 -15.47 9.42
C ILE A 37 -5.69 -15.14 8.71
N GLN A 38 -5.16 -13.93 8.90
CA GLN A 38 -3.86 -13.55 8.35
C GLN A 38 -2.76 -14.00 9.30
N ASP A 39 -2.15 -15.16 9.03
CA ASP A 39 -0.99 -15.70 9.78
C ASP A 39 0.19 -14.71 9.85
N GLN A 40 0.33 -13.83 8.85
CA GLN A 40 1.42 -12.87 8.73
C GLN A 40 0.91 -11.48 8.33
N ARG A 41 1.63 -10.44 8.76
CA ARG A 41 1.33 -9.06 8.35
C ARG A 41 1.66 -8.88 6.87
N PRO A 42 0.81 -8.18 6.11
CA PRO A 42 1.14 -7.82 4.74
C PRO A 42 2.37 -6.89 4.72
N HIS A 43 3.34 -7.23 3.88
CA HIS A 43 4.54 -6.44 3.62
C HIS A 43 4.24 -5.29 2.67
N ALA A 44 5.12 -4.28 2.63
CA ALA A 44 4.98 -3.19 1.68
C ALA A 44 5.16 -3.69 0.23
N LEU A 45 4.48 -3.05 -0.74
CA LEU A 45 4.55 -3.45 -2.15
C LEU A 45 5.99 -3.45 -2.67
N ALA A 46 6.77 -2.42 -2.33
CA ALA A 46 8.19 -2.33 -2.70
C ALA A 46 9.03 -3.54 -2.20
N GLU A 47 8.71 -4.08 -1.02
CA GLU A 47 9.39 -5.28 -0.49
C GLU A 47 9.01 -6.53 -1.28
N LEU A 48 7.74 -6.65 -1.66
CA LEU A 48 7.22 -7.77 -2.44
C LEU A 48 7.81 -7.76 -3.86
N GLU A 49 7.87 -6.60 -4.50
CA GLU A 49 8.46 -6.43 -5.83
C GLU A 49 9.96 -6.73 -5.81
N SER A 50 10.68 -6.23 -4.80
CA SER A 50 12.11 -6.53 -4.60
C SER A 50 12.36 -8.02 -4.37
N SER A 51 11.44 -8.73 -3.73
CA SER A 51 11.53 -10.17 -3.50
C SER A 51 11.19 -10.99 -4.75
N CYS A 52 10.25 -10.52 -5.57
CA CYS A 52 9.81 -11.19 -6.80
C CYS A 52 10.87 -11.14 -7.89
N CYS A 53 11.50 -9.97 -8.12
CA CYS A 53 12.48 -9.79 -9.18
C CYS A 53 13.88 -10.39 -8.87
N ASN A 54 14.05 -11.01 -7.70
CA ASN A 54 15.29 -11.68 -7.28
C ASN A 54 15.31 -13.20 -7.57
N HIS A 55 14.38 -13.70 -8.39
CA HIS A 55 14.33 -15.10 -8.88
C HIS A 55 14.40 -15.15 -10.41
#